data_AF-A0A1C3XKS9-F1
#
_entry.id   AF-A0A1C3XKS9-F1
#
_cell.length_a   1.000
_cell.length_b   1.000
_cell.length_c   1.000
_cell.angle_alpha   90.00
_cell.angle_beta   90.00
_cell.angle_gamma   90.00
#
_symmetry.space_group_name_H-M   'P 1'
#
loop_
_entity.id
_entity.type
_entity.pdbx_description
1 polymer ?
#
loop_
_entity_poly.entity_id
_entity_poly.type
_entity_poly.pdbx_seq_one_letter_code
_entity_poly.pdbx_strand_id
1 'polypeptide(L)'
;MPHISFVQLVSRRYERGAILLTSNRSVGEWGSVFGDPVVATAILGRLLHHSHVITIRGDSYRLKEKRRSGLLQKAAAQEAKSEKTS
;
A
#
# COMPACT_ATOMS: atom_id res chain seq x y z
N MET A 1 21.02 8.36 -16.47
CA MET A 1 20.59 7.53 -15.32
C MET A 1 19.79 6.36 -15.86
N PRO A 2 20.21 5.10 -15.71
CA PRO A 2 19.38 3.97 -16.12
C PRO A 2 18.11 3.94 -15.27
N HIS A 3 16.95 4.16 -15.90
CA HIS A 3 15.66 3.95 -15.24
C HIS A 3 15.42 2.45 -15.17
N ILE A 4 15.64 1.87 -13.99
CA ILE A 4 15.29 0.47 -13.73
C ILE A 4 13.77 0.37 -13.56
N SER A 5 13.12 -0.48 -14.36
CA SER A 5 11.70 -0.75 -14.19
C SER A 5 11.48 -1.71 -13.02
N PHE A 6 10.28 -1.65 -12.42
CA PHE A 6 9.94 -2.54 -11.31
C PHE A 6 10.04 -4.03 -11.71
N VAL A 7 9.64 -4.38 -12.93
CA VAL A 7 9.80 -5.73 -13.50
C VAL A 7 11.28 -6.15 -13.48
N GLN A 8 12.19 -5.29 -13.94
CA GLN A 8 13.62 -5.59 -13.97
C GLN A 8 14.20 -5.78 -12.56
N LEU A 9 13.75 -4.99 -11.59
CA LEU A 9 14.14 -5.16 -10.19
C LEU A 9 13.70 -6.53 -9.66
N VAL A 10 12.43 -6.90 -9.87
CA VAL A 10 11.89 -8.18 -9.45
C VAL A 10 12.63 -9.33 -10.13
N SER A 11 12.85 -9.27 -11.45
CA SER A 11 13.58 -10.31 -12.18
C SER A 11 15.03 -10.46 -11.72
N ARG A 12 15.72 -9.38 -11.35
CA ARG A 12 17.11 -9.47 -10.86
C ARG A 12 17.22 -10.09 -9.46
N ARG A 13 16.16 -9.98 -8.65
CA ARG A 13 16.12 -10.50 -7.27
C ARG A 13 15.45 -11.86 -7.15
N TYR A 14 14.61 -12.22 -8.12
CA TYR A 14 13.99 -13.53 -8.22
C TYR A 14 15.06 -14.64 -8.07
N GLU A 15 14.83 -15.55 -7.12
CA GLU A 15 15.73 -16.66 -6.75
C GLU A 15 17.15 -16.26 -6.28
N ARG A 16 17.43 -14.96 -6.10
CA ARG A 16 18.76 -14.44 -5.73
C ARG A 16 18.78 -13.69 -4.41
N GLY A 17 17.63 -13.25 -3.91
CA GLY A 17 17.52 -12.59 -2.61
C GLY A 17 16.08 -12.30 -2.20
N ALA A 18 15.86 -12.07 -0.91
CA ALA A 18 14.53 -11.78 -0.39
C ALA A 18 14.03 -10.39 -0.83
N ILE A 19 12.71 -10.28 -0.99
CA ILE A 19 12.01 -9.03 -1.27
C ILE A 19 10.90 -8.87 -0.23
N LEU A 20 10.96 -7.80 0.56
CA LEU A 20 9.83 -7.36 1.37
C LEU A 20 9.09 -6.26 0.61
N LEU A 21 7.79 -6.44 0.46
CA LEU A 21 6.92 -5.53 -0.28
C LEU A 21 5.68 -5.22 0.57
N THR A 22 5.32 -3.95 0.63
CA THR A 22 4.09 -3.48 1.27
C THR A 22 3.20 -2.82 0.23
N SER A 23 1.94 -3.21 0.18
CA SER A 23 0.94 -2.65 -0.73
C SER A 23 -0.33 -2.33 0.04
N ASN A 24 -0.95 -1.18 -0.27
CA ASN A 24 -2.30 -0.86 0.20
C ASN A 24 -3.39 -1.42 -0.72
N ARG A 25 -3.00 -2.07 -1.82
CA ARG A 25 -3.86 -2.80 -2.76
C ARG A 25 -3.68 -4.29 -2.61
N SER A 26 -4.77 -5.03 -2.71
CA SER A 26 -4.75 -6.49 -2.77
C SER A 26 -4.07 -6.97 -4.06
N VAL A 27 -3.52 -8.18 -4.05
CA VAL A 27 -2.84 -8.78 -5.21
C VAL A 27 -3.73 -8.80 -6.46
N GLY A 28 -5.04 -9.03 -6.30
CA GLY A 28 -6.00 -9.05 -7.43
C GLY A 28 -6.17 -7.68 -8.11
N GLU A 29 -5.90 -6.58 -7.41
CA GLU A 29 -5.99 -5.22 -7.97
C GLU A 29 -4.73 -4.82 -8.74
N TRP A 30 -3.67 -5.64 -8.76
CA TRP A 30 -2.39 -5.25 -9.37
C TRP A 30 -2.45 -5.05 -10.89
N GLY A 31 -3.43 -5.67 -11.56
CA GLY A 31 -3.68 -5.42 -12.99
C GLY A 31 -3.94 -3.93 -13.28
N SER A 32 -4.72 -3.25 -12.43
CA SER A 32 -4.99 -1.82 -12.60
C SER A 32 -3.84 -0.93 -12.12
N VAL A 33 -3.06 -1.39 -11.12
CA VAL A 33 -1.88 -0.67 -10.62
C VAL A 33 -0.80 -0.54 -11.69
N PHE A 34 -0.56 -1.58 -12.47
CA PHE A 34 0.43 -1.55 -13.56
C PHE A 34 -0.15 -1.07 -14.90
N GLY A 35 -1.47 -0.94 -15.03
CA GLY A 35 -2.14 -0.56 -16.27
C GLY A 35 -2.13 -1.64 -17.37
N ASP A 36 -1.39 -2.74 -17.15
CA ASP A 36 -1.30 -3.88 -18.04
C ASP A 36 -1.41 -5.19 -17.21
N PRO A 37 -2.52 -5.94 -17.38
CA PRO A 37 -2.71 -7.23 -16.71
C PRO A 37 -1.62 -8.27 -17.02
N VAL A 38 -1.01 -8.24 -18.21
CA VAL A 38 0.05 -9.17 -18.61
C VAL A 38 1.32 -8.88 -17.80
N VAL A 39 1.70 -7.61 -17.68
CA VAL A 39 2.83 -7.18 -16.87
C VAL A 39 2.60 -7.49 -15.39
N ALA A 40 1.39 -7.19 -14.88
CA ALA A 40 1.03 -7.51 -13.51
C ALA A 40 1.17 -9.01 -13.23
N THR A 41 0.63 -9.87 -14.10
CA THR A 41 0.71 -11.32 -13.98
C THR A 41 2.15 -11.81 -14.02
N ALA A 42 2.99 -11.26 -14.90
CA ALA A 42 4.40 -11.62 -15.00
C ALA A 42 5.19 -11.25 -13.72
N ILE A 43 4.90 -10.10 -13.12
CA ILE A 43 5.53 -9.70 -11.85
C ILE A 43 5.03 -10.59 -10.71
N LEU A 44 3.71 -10.76 -10.59
CA LEU A 44 3.09 -11.56 -9.54
C LEU A 44 3.54 -13.01 -9.58
N GLY A 45 3.70 -13.60 -10.77
CA GLY A 45 4.23 -14.96 -10.92
C GLY A 45 5.61 -15.11 -10.26
N ARG A 46 6.50 -14.12 -10.39
CA ARG A 46 7.83 -14.15 -9.78
C ARG A 46 7.80 -13.87 -8.28
N LEU A 47 6.99 -12.90 -7.85
CA LEU A 47 6.89 -12.55 -6.43
C LEU A 47 6.20 -13.65 -5.62
N LEU A 48 5.11 -14.22 -6.13
CA LEU A 48 4.27 -15.15 -5.39
C LEU A 48 4.79 -16.58 -5.37
N HIS A 49 5.67 -16.96 -6.31
CA HIS A 49 6.21 -18.31 -6.39
C HIS A 49 6.90 -18.77 -5.08
N HIS A 50 7.61 -17.85 -4.40
CA HIS A 50 8.28 -18.12 -3.13
C HIS A 50 8.01 -17.00 -2.10
N SER A 51 6.73 -16.73 -1.80
CA SER A 51 6.36 -15.70 -0.82
C SER A 51 5.32 -16.15 0.19
N HIS A 52 5.25 -15.38 1.27
CA HIS A 52 4.14 -15.40 2.21
C HIS A 52 3.38 -14.08 2.10
N VAL A 53 2.10 -14.15 1.73
CA VAL A 53 1.23 -12.97 1.64
C VAL A 53 0.57 -12.76 2.99
N ILE A 54 0.88 -11.64 3.63
CA ILE A 54 0.30 -11.24 4.92
C ILE A 54 -0.72 -10.13 4.66
N THR A 55 -2.00 -10.45 4.84
CA THR A 55 -3.07 -9.45 4.76
C THR A 55 -3.23 -8.76 6.11
N ILE A 56 -2.87 -7.48 6.17
CA ILE A 56 -3.02 -6.66 7.38
C ILE A 56 -4.41 -6.02 7.37
N ARG A 57 -5.17 -6.21 8.45
CA ARG A 57 -6.49 -5.61 8.66
C ARG A 57 -6.50 -4.81 9.97
N GLY A 58 -7.35 -3.79 10.03
CA GLY A 58 -7.56 -2.98 11.23
C GLY A 58 -7.42 -1.48 10.97
N ASP A 59 -7.69 -0.69 12.01
CA ASP A 59 -7.63 0.76 11.96
C ASP A 59 -6.21 1.27 11.70
N SER A 60 -6.12 2.39 10.99
CA SER A 60 -4.85 3.10 10.79
C SER A 60 -4.20 3.45 12.12
N TYR A 61 -2.93 3.06 12.29
CA TYR A 61 -2.15 3.40 13.47
C TYR A 61 -2.07 4.91 13.67
N ARG A 62 -1.96 5.68 12.57
CA ARG A 62 -1.97 7.16 12.59
C ARG A 62 -3.26 7.72 13.18
N LEU A 63 -4.41 7.09 12.88
CA LEU A 63 -5.70 7.49 13.45
C LEU A 63 -5.76 7.16 14.93
N LYS A 64 -5.24 6.00 15.34
CA LYS A 64 -5.14 5.60 16.75
C LYS A 64 -4.30 6.59 17.57
N GLU A 65 -3.19 7.05 17.00
CA GLU A 65 -2.31 8.05 17.63
C GLU A 65 -2.98 9.42 17.70
N LYS A 66 -3.64 9.88 16.63
CA LYS A 66 -4.44 11.12 16.65
C LYS A 66 -5.61 11.08 17.64
N ARG A 67 -6.19 9.90 17.90
CA ARG A 67 -7.22 9.72 18.94
C ARG A 67 -6.61 9.86 20.31
N ARG A 68 -5.45 9.22 20.53
CA ARG A 68 -4.71 9.26 21.79
C ARG A 68 -4.21 10.66 22.14
N SER A 69 -3.77 11.45 21.16
CA SER A 69 -3.30 12.83 21.38
C SER A 69 -4.45 13.84 21.52
N GLY A 70 -5.72 13.41 21.49
CA GLY A 70 -6.89 14.30 21.58
C GLY A 70 -7.11 15.17 20.34
N LEU A 71 -6.28 15.03 19.30
CA LEU A 71 -6.34 15.85 18.09
C LEU A 71 -7.59 15.58 17.24
N LEU A 72 -8.13 14.36 17.27
CA LEU A 72 -9.38 14.05 16.56
C LEU A 72 -10.62 14.69 17.20
N GLN A 73 -10.66 14.82 18.53
CA GLN A 73 -11.74 15.55 19.21
C GLN A 73 -11.67 17.05 18.89
N LYS A 74 -10.46 17.62 18.81
CA LYS A 74 -10.27 19.03 18.43
C LYS A 74 -10.65 19.30 16.97
N ALA A 75 -10.25 18.42 16.04
CA ALA A 75 -10.59 18.57 14.61
C ALA A 75 -12.10 18.45 14.35
N ALA A 76 -12.77 17.45 14.93
CA ALA A 76 -14.23 17.29 14.80
C ALA A 76 -15.01 18.44 15.46
N ALA A 77 -14.52 18.97 16.59
CA ALA A 77 -15.13 20.13 17.23
C ALA A 77 -14.92 21.44 16.43
N GLN A 78 -13.83 21.55 15.65
CA GLN A 78 -13.59 22.69 14.75
C GLN A 78 -14.49 22.64 13.50
N GLU A 79 -14.67 21.46 12.89
CA GLU A 79 -15.60 21.27 11.77
C GLU A 79 -17.05 21.60 12.16
N ALA A 80 -17.52 21.07 13.30
CA ALA A 80 -18.89 21.35 13.81
C ALA A 80 -19.13 22.83 14.17
N LYS A 81 -18.07 23.58 14.46
CA LYS A 81 -18.16 25.03 14.74
C LYS A 81 -18.18 25.86 13.46
N SER A 82 -17.54 25.38 12.39
CA SER A 82 -17.58 26.02 11.06
C SER A 82 -18.97 25.94 10.42
N GLU A 83 -19.66 24.81 10.59
CA GLU A 83 -20.98 24.56 9.97
C GLU A 83 -22.14 25.28 10.66
N LYS A 84 -21.98 25.68 11.93
CA LYS A 84 -22.98 26.50 12.67
C LYS A 84 -22.80 28.01 12.51
N THR A 85 -21.77 28.46 11.79
CA THR A 85 -21.47 29.88 11.58
C THR A 85 -21.64 30.29 10.11
N SER A 86 -22.32 29.47 9.30
CA SER A 86 -22.74 29.75 7.92
C SER A 86 -24.25 29.67 7.79
#